data_AF-A0A6L8V564-F1
#
_entry.id   AF-A0A6L8V564-F1
#
_cell.length_a   1.000
_cell.length_b   1.000
_cell.length_c   1.000
_cell.angle_alpha   90.00
_cell.angle_beta   90.00
_cell.angle_gamma   90.00
#
_symmetry.space_group_name_H-M   'P 1'
#
loop_
_entity.id
_entity.type
_entity.pdbx_description
1 polymer ?
#
loop_
_entity_poly.entity_id
_entity_poly.type
_entity_poly.pdbx_seq_one_letter_code
_entity_poly.pdbx_strand_id
1 'polypeptide(L)'
;MPIQTETELYAPVKQYFEERGYAVRGEVKHCDLVAIRGDEPPVVVELKKSFNIPLLVQGIDRLRLTEQVYVAFELPNKGKAPHRLQWEDIRRLCRMLGLGVLTVQFYKRKKPAVDLVCEPTPYMLRHNKRAALRVVNEFHERSGDYNVGGSSQQKLMTAYREKSLHCAYLMREHGPLSPRKLRDLTNNKAVSSLLQKNYYRWFVRQSRGIYHITPLGEQALADYVHVTTAFSPAEAP
;
A
#
# COMPACT_ATOMS: atom_id res chain seq x y z
N MET A 1 -10.61 28.82 2.11
CA MET A 1 -11.92 28.64 1.45
C MET A 1 -11.65 27.88 0.17
N PRO A 2 -12.48 26.90 -0.23
CA PRO A 2 -12.26 26.19 -1.47
C PRO A 2 -12.30 27.15 -2.67
N ILE A 3 -11.39 26.97 -3.61
CA ILE A 3 -11.34 27.80 -4.82
C ILE A 3 -12.53 27.50 -5.75
N GLN A 4 -13.02 28.55 -6.39
CA GLN A 4 -14.12 28.53 -7.36
C GLN A 4 -13.64 28.27 -8.78
N THR A 5 -12.42 28.66 -9.14
CA THR A 5 -11.83 28.40 -10.48
C THR A 5 -10.37 27.97 -10.39
N GLU A 6 -9.89 27.26 -11.41
CA GLU A 6 -8.47 26.85 -11.51
C GLU A 6 -7.53 28.06 -11.66
N THR A 7 -8.03 29.13 -12.29
CA THR A 7 -7.31 30.39 -12.47
C THR A 7 -6.91 31.06 -11.14
N GLU A 8 -7.58 30.76 -10.03
CA GLU A 8 -7.18 31.26 -8.70
C GLU A 8 -5.82 30.71 -8.25
N LEU A 9 -5.39 29.54 -8.75
CA LEU A 9 -4.08 28.96 -8.46
C LEU A 9 -2.95 29.70 -9.19
N TYR A 10 -3.23 30.34 -10.32
CA TYR A 10 -2.22 30.93 -11.19
C TYR A 10 -1.46 32.06 -10.48
N ALA A 11 -2.16 33.02 -9.89
CA ALA A 11 -1.51 34.19 -9.28
C ALA A 11 -0.55 33.82 -8.13
N PRO A 12 -0.93 32.96 -7.16
CA PRO A 12 -0.02 32.50 -6.11
C PRO A 12 1.21 31.76 -6.65
N VAL A 13 1.03 30.83 -7.61
CA VAL A 13 2.14 30.05 -8.17
C VAL A 13 3.07 30.95 -8.99
N LYS A 14 2.51 31.88 -9.76
CA LYS A 14 3.28 32.91 -10.48
C LYS A 14 4.14 33.72 -9.52
N GLN A 15 3.55 34.25 -8.45
CA GLN A 15 4.30 35.02 -7.45
C GLN A 15 5.41 34.18 -6.80
N TYR A 16 5.13 32.90 -6.48
CA TYR A 16 6.12 31.99 -5.90
C TYR A 16 7.40 31.86 -6.76
N PHE A 17 7.26 31.75 -8.08
CA PHE A 17 8.40 31.68 -9.00
C PHE A 17 9.03 33.05 -9.27
N GLU A 18 8.24 34.12 -9.39
CA GLU A 18 8.76 35.48 -9.58
C GLU A 18 9.64 35.93 -8.40
N GLU A 19 9.25 35.62 -7.17
CA GLU A 19 10.06 35.89 -5.96
C GLU A 19 11.40 35.13 -5.95
N ARG A 20 11.55 34.10 -6.79
CA ARG A 20 12.77 33.31 -6.98
C ARG A 20 13.56 33.72 -8.22
N GLY A 21 13.21 34.85 -8.83
CA GLY A 21 13.91 35.44 -9.96
C GLY A 21 13.51 34.89 -11.33
N TYR A 22 12.38 34.17 -11.43
CA TYR A 22 11.88 33.70 -12.71
C TYR A 22 10.98 34.74 -13.40
N ALA A 23 11.09 34.84 -14.72
CA ALA A 23 10.07 35.46 -15.55
C ALA A 23 8.96 34.44 -15.84
N VAL A 24 7.73 34.75 -15.46
CA VAL A 24 6.60 33.81 -15.54
C VAL A 24 5.56 34.28 -16.56
N ARG A 25 5.11 33.35 -17.41
CA ARG A 25 4.01 33.55 -18.37
C ARG A 25 3.05 32.38 -18.31
N GLY A 26 1.76 32.65 -18.49
CA GLY A 26 0.70 31.64 -18.52
C GLY A 26 0.35 31.24 -19.95
N GLU A 27 -0.25 30.06 -20.10
CA GLU A 27 -0.80 29.53 -21.37
C GLU A 27 0.24 29.46 -22.52
N VAL A 28 1.52 29.25 -22.18
CA VAL A 28 2.59 29.13 -23.18
C VAL A 28 2.58 27.72 -23.74
N LYS A 29 2.32 27.58 -25.06
CA LYS A 29 2.29 26.27 -25.74
C LYS A 29 1.39 25.25 -25.01
N HIS A 30 0.23 25.71 -24.55
CA HIS A 30 -0.75 24.94 -23.77
C HIS A 30 -0.28 24.49 -22.38
N CYS A 31 0.82 25.03 -21.85
CA CYS A 31 1.20 24.86 -20.45
C CYS A 31 0.56 25.96 -19.62
N ASP A 32 -0.08 25.61 -18.50
CA ASP A 32 -0.78 26.59 -17.66
C ASP A 32 0.16 27.70 -17.16
N LEU A 33 1.39 27.34 -16.77
CA LEU A 33 2.42 28.27 -16.34
C LEU A 33 3.81 27.81 -16.78
N VAL A 34 4.58 28.72 -17.36
CA VAL A 34 6.00 28.53 -17.70
C VAL A 34 6.84 29.61 -17.03
N ALA A 35 7.90 29.21 -16.35
CA ALA A 35 8.83 30.09 -15.66
C ALA A 35 10.25 29.89 -16.21
N ILE A 36 10.93 30.98 -16.58
CA ILE A 36 12.29 30.96 -17.14
C ILE A 36 13.20 31.88 -16.32
N ARG A 37 14.43 31.42 -16.03
CA ARG A 37 15.45 32.22 -15.34
C ARG A 37 16.79 32.13 -16.07
N GLY A 38 17.18 33.22 -16.75
CA GLY A 38 18.38 33.25 -17.57
C GLY A 38 18.37 32.13 -18.62
N ASP A 39 19.47 31.37 -18.66
CA ASP A 39 19.66 30.22 -19.57
C ASP A 39 19.33 28.87 -18.92
N GLU A 40 18.71 28.85 -17.73
CA GLU A 40 18.27 27.60 -17.08
C GLU A 40 17.13 26.94 -17.87
N PRO A 41 17.01 25.59 -17.83
CA PRO A 41 15.87 24.89 -18.41
C PRO A 41 14.53 25.48 -17.92
N PRO A 42 13.50 25.54 -18.77
CA PRO A 42 12.21 26.09 -18.37
C PRO A 42 11.59 25.24 -17.27
N VAL A 43 10.95 25.90 -16.30
CA VAL A 43 10.06 25.25 -15.33
C VAL A 43 8.65 25.30 -15.90
N VAL A 44 7.97 24.15 -15.90
CA VAL A 44 6.58 24.02 -16.36
C VAL A 44 5.71 23.62 -15.19
N VAL A 45 4.55 24.28 -15.03
CA VAL A 45 3.59 23.95 -13.97
C VAL A 45 2.20 23.75 -14.56
N GLU A 46 1.61 22.59 -14.28
CA GLU A 46 0.21 22.29 -14.59
C GLU A 46 -0.65 22.52 -13.34
N LEU A 47 -1.81 23.17 -13.50
CA LEU A 47 -2.68 23.63 -12.43
C LEU A 47 -4.01 22.88 -12.46
N LYS A 48 -4.43 22.34 -11.31
CA LYS A 48 -5.77 21.76 -11.17
C LYS A 48 -6.35 22.04 -9.81
N LYS A 49 -7.67 22.17 -9.73
CA LYS A 49 -8.36 22.36 -8.44
C LYS A 49 -7.98 21.30 -7.40
N SER A 50 -7.90 20.06 -7.84
CA SER A 50 -7.61 18.91 -6.99
C SER A 50 -6.54 18.03 -7.64
N PHE A 51 -5.80 17.30 -6.80
CA PHE A 51 -4.91 16.26 -7.27
C PHE A 51 -5.70 15.11 -7.90
N ASN A 52 -5.58 14.92 -9.21
CA ASN A 52 -6.32 13.89 -9.94
C ASN A 52 -5.48 13.32 -11.10
N ILE A 53 -5.99 12.26 -11.73
CA ILE A 53 -5.29 11.58 -12.84
C ILE A 53 -5.04 12.51 -14.04
N PRO A 54 -6.02 13.32 -14.53
CA PRO A 54 -5.74 14.27 -15.60
C PRO A 54 -4.55 15.20 -15.34
N LEU A 55 -4.45 15.78 -14.14
CA LEU A 55 -3.31 16.62 -13.75
C LEU A 55 -1.97 15.86 -13.85
N LEU A 56 -1.95 14.60 -13.39
CA LEU A 56 -0.75 13.76 -13.48
C LEU A 56 -0.37 13.46 -14.94
N VAL A 57 -1.34 13.12 -15.78
CA VAL A 57 -1.11 12.84 -17.20
C VAL A 57 -0.56 14.06 -17.92
N GLN A 58 -1.15 15.24 -17.69
CA GLN A 58 -0.65 16.51 -18.23
C GLN A 58 0.79 16.76 -17.78
N GLY A 59 1.08 16.63 -16.48
CA GLY A 59 2.44 16.76 -15.96
C GLY A 59 3.44 15.82 -16.63
N ILE A 60 3.09 14.53 -16.78
CA ILE A 60 3.95 13.55 -17.47
C ILE A 60 4.22 13.96 -18.92
N ASP A 61 3.20 14.45 -19.64
CA ASP A 61 3.38 14.90 -21.02
C ASP A 61 4.35 16.08 -21.12
N ARG A 62 4.41 16.96 -20.11
CA ARG A 62 5.38 18.06 -20.05
C ARG A 62 6.81 17.63 -19.77
N LEU A 63 7.04 16.42 -19.26
CA LEU A 63 8.40 15.90 -19.08
C LEU A 63 9.16 15.73 -20.41
N ARG A 64 8.44 15.71 -21.53
CA ARG A 64 9.05 15.75 -22.88
C ARG A 64 9.72 17.09 -23.20
N LEU A 65 9.38 18.16 -22.46
CA LEU A 65 9.88 19.51 -22.68
C LEU A 65 11.04 19.87 -21.73
N THR A 66 10.98 19.37 -20.49
CA THR A 66 11.91 19.71 -19.41
C THR A 66 11.81 18.69 -18.28
N GLU A 67 12.86 18.51 -17.49
CA GLU A 67 12.82 17.73 -16.25
C GLU A 67 12.21 18.53 -15.08
N GLN A 68 12.11 19.86 -15.21
CA GLN A 68 11.59 20.76 -14.18
C GLN A 68 10.07 20.95 -14.30
N VAL A 69 9.33 19.86 -14.10
CA VAL A 69 7.86 19.88 -14.18
C VAL A 69 7.24 19.76 -12.80
N TYR A 70 6.30 20.66 -12.49
CA TYR A 70 5.50 20.62 -11.28
C TYR A 70 4.03 20.44 -11.60
N VAL A 71 3.32 19.76 -10.71
CA VAL A 71 1.85 19.81 -10.64
C VAL A 71 1.46 20.64 -9.42
N ALA A 72 0.49 21.54 -9.57
CA ALA A 72 0.01 22.36 -8.47
C ALA A 72 -1.51 22.26 -8.29
N PHE A 73 -1.94 22.18 -7.04
CA PHE A 73 -3.36 22.09 -6.70
C PHE A 73 -3.69 22.73 -5.34
N GLU A 74 -4.98 22.95 -5.08
CA GLU A 74 -5.42 23.53 -3.80
C GLU A 74 -5.12 22.56 -2.64
N LEU A 75 -4.48 23.07 -1.58
CA LEU A 75 -4.40 22.39 -0.30
C LEU A 75 -5.76 22.49 0.41
N PRO A 76 -6.46 21.36 0.67
CA PRO A 76 -7.75 21.41 1.35
C PRO A 76 -7.60 22.07 2.73
N ASN A 77 -8.59 22.85 3.17
CA ASN A 77 -8.54 23.65 4.42
C ASN A 77 -8.16 22.88 5.72
N LYS A 78 -8.12 21.54 5.69
CA LYS A 78 -7.70 20.68 6.82
C LYS A 78 -6.25 20.19 6.71
N GLY A 79 -5.50 20.60 5.67
CA GLY A 79 -4.14 20.12 5.38
C GLY A 79 -4.05 18.62 5.08
N LYS A 80 -5.18 17.93 4.93
CA LYS A 80 -5.22 16.50 4.65
C LYS A 80 -4.90 16.26 3.18
N ALA A 81 -4.10 15.25 2.92
CA ALA A 81 -3.86 14.79 1.56
C ALA A 81 -5.19 14.36 0.89
N PRO A 82 -5.36 14.65 -0.41
CA PRO A 82 -6.56 14.32 -1.18
C PRO A 82 -6.80 12.80 -1.27
N HIS A 83 -8.04 12.42 -1.61
CA HIS A 83 -8.43 11.03 -1.87
C HIS A 83 -8.12 10.01 -0.76
N ARG A 84 -8.05 10.46 0.51
CA ARG A 84 -7.69 9.63 1.68
C ARG A 84 -6.27 9.05 1.62
N LEU A 85 -5.42 9.58 0.73
CA LEU A 85 -4.00 9.27 0.68
C LEU A 85 -3.26 9.91 1.87
N GLN A 86 -2.03 9.49 2.10
CA GLN A 86 -1.07 10.23 2.91
C GLN A 86 -0.21 11.15 2.02
N TRP A 87 0.35 12.22 2.58
CA TRP A 87 1.29 13.08 1.84
C TRP A 87 2.50 12.31 1.33
N GLU A 88 2.95 11.30 2.06
CA GLU A 88 4.04 10.41 1.64
C GLU A 88 3.69 9.61 0.38
N ASP A 89 2.43 9.19 0.22
CA ASP A 89 1.97 8.48 -0.98
C ASP A 89 2.02 9.40 -2.21
N ILE A 90 1.58 10.65 -2.05
CA ILE A 90 1.62 11.67 -3.12
C ILE A 90 3.06 11.98 -3.51
N ARG A 91 3.93 12.24 -2.53
CA ARG A 91 5.37 12.47 -2.77
C ARG A 91 5.98 11.29 -3.52
N ARG A 92 5.71 10.06 -3.07
CA ARG A 92 6.26 8.86 -3.69
C ARG A 92 5.77 8.70 -5.12
N LEU A 93 4.47 8.88 -5.37
CA LEU A 93 3.88 8.78 -6.70
C LEU A 93 4.47 9.83 -7.65
N CYS A 94 4.47 11.10 -7.27
CA CYS A 94 4.98 12.16 -8.13
C CYS A 94 6.49 12.03 -8.38
N ARG A 95 7.28 11.66 -7.37
CA ARG A 95 8.70 11.34 -7.56
C ARG A 95 8.91 10.18 -8.52
N MET A 96 8.12 9.10 -8.40
CA MET A 96 8.17 7.98 -9.35
C MET A 96 7.87 8.40 -10.79
N LEU A 97 7.05 9.44 -10.97
CA LEU A 97 6.71 10.01 -12.26
C LEU A 97 7.70 11.09 -12.73
N GLY A 98 8.66 11.51 -11.90
CA GLY A 98 9.57 12.62 -12.21
C GLY A 98 8.96 14.02 -12.01
N LEU A 99 7.84 14.12 -11.30
CA LEU A 99 7.10 15.37 -11.09
C LEU A 99 7.38 15.99 -9.71
N GLY A 100 7.54 17.30 -9.69
CA GLY A 100 7.45 18.13 -8.50
C GLY A 100 6.00 18.37 -8.09
N VAL A 101 5.77 18.70 -6.83
CA VAL A 101 4.43 18.97 -6.31
C VAL A 101 4.43 20.27 -5.54
N LEU A 102 3.54 21.17 -5.94
CA LEU A 102 3.21 22.39 -5.23
C LEU A 102 1.78 22.29 -4.71
N THR A 103 1.51 22.88 -3.54
CA THR A 103 0.15 23.03 -3.03
C THR A 103 -0.13 24.46 -2.66
N VAL A 104 -1.34 24.93 -2.92
CA VAL A 104 -1.75 26.31 -2.63
C VAL A 104 -2.83 26.33 -1.57
N GLN A 105 -2.54 26.93 -0.42
CA GLN A 105 -3.51 27.10 0.67
C GLN A 105 -4.14 28.50 0.61
N PHE A 106 -5.46 28.56 0.46
CA PHE A 106 -6.22 29.82 0.48
C PHE A 106 -6.80 30.11 1.87
N TYR A 107 -6.53 31.32 2.37
CA TYR A 107 -7.03 31.80 3.67
C TYR A 107 -8.11 32.87 3.47
N LYS A 108 -9.00 33.05 4.46
CA LYS A 108 -10.03 34.10 4.41
C LYS A 108 -9.48 35.53 4.58
N ARG A 109 -8.36 35.68 5.30
CA ARG A 109 -7.83 36.99 5.74
C ARG A 109 -6.34 37.19 5.47
N LYS A 110 -5.67 36.19 4.90
CA LYS A 110 -4.22 36.22 4.61
C LYS A 110 -4.02 35.90 3.14
N LYS A 111 -2.88 36.34 2.60
CA LYS A 111 -2.46 35.96 1.24
C LYS A 111 -2.35 34.43 1.11
N PRO A 112 -2.66 33.86 -0.06
CA PRO A 112 -2.45 32.44 -0.29
C PRO A 112 -0.99 32.04 -0.04
N ALA A 113 -0.77 30.83 0.48
CA ALA A 113 0.56 30.27 0.67
C ALA A 113 0.80 29.14 -0.32
N VAL A 114 1.99 29.10 -0.92
CA VAL A 114 2.42 28.01 -1.80
C VAL A 114 3.48 27.20 -1.06
N ASP A 115 3.21 25.91 -0.90
CA ASP A 115 4.09 24.94 -0.26
C ASP A 115 4.66 23.98 -1.30
N LEU A 116 5.98 23.78 -1.26
CA LEU A 116 6.66 22.75 -2.04
C LEU A 116 6.59 21.41 -1.28
N VAL A 117 5.88 20.45 -1.84
CA VAL A 117 5.67 19.13 -1.25
C VAL A 117 6.79 18.16 -1.64
N CYS A 118 7.26 18.23 -2.89
CA CYS A 118 8.46 17.56 -3.36
C CYS A 118 9.02 18.19 -4.63
N GLU A 119 10.33 18.07 -4.82
CA GLU A 119 11.03 18.48 -6.05
C GLU A 119 10.93 17.40 -7.14
N PRO A 120 10.91 17.79 -8.44
CA PRO A 120 11.05 16.87 -9.56
C PRO A 120 12.47 16.30 -9.54
N THR A 121 12.61 15.13 -8.92
CA THR A 121 13.90 14.45 -8.76
C THR A 121 13.83 13.06 -9.36
N PRO A 122 14.89 12.59 -10.05
CA PRO A 122 14.92 11.23 -10.56
C PRO A 122 14.66 10.20 -9.46
N TYR A 123 13.77 9.26 -9.74
CA TYR A 123 13.41 8.21 -8.80
C TYR A 123 13.68 6.83 -9.40
N MET A 124 14.42 6.00 -8.65
CA MET A 124 14.62 4.60 -8.99
C MET A 124 13.89 3.71 -7.97
N LEU A 125 12.92 2.92 -8.47
CA LEU A 125 12.25 1.90 -7.67
C LEU A 125 13.25 0.82 -7.24
N ARG A 126 13.41 0.64 -5.93
CA ARG A 126 14.21 -0.47 -5.38
C ARG A 126 13.31 -1.65 -5.05
N HIS A 127 13.56 -2.78 -5.71
CA HIS A 127 12.81 -4.01 -5.46
C HIS A 127 13.17 -4.60 -4.10
N ASN A 128 12.15 -4.88 -3.28
CA ASN A 128 12.33 -5.59 -2.04
C ASN A 128 12.33 -7.12 -2.29
N LYS A 129 13.49 -7.66 -2.67
CA LYS A 129 13.66 -9.09 -2.96
C LYS A 129 13.17 -10.00 -1.83
N ARG A 130 13.39 -9.59 -0.58
CA ARG A 130 12.93 -10.35 0.60
C ARG A 130 11.40 -10.37 0.70
N ALA A 131 10.74 -9.25 0.44
CA ALA A 131 9.28 -9.20 0.42
C ALA A 131 8.70 -10.04 -0.72
N ALA A 132 9.29 -9.97 -1.91
CA ALA A 132 8.88 -10.80 -3.06
C ALA A 132 9.01 -12.30 -2.74
N LEU A 133 10.14 -12.70 -2.14
CA LEU A 133 10.33 -14.10 -1.74
C LEU A 133 9.31 -14.57 -0.70
N ARG A 134 8.89 -13.71 0.23
CA ARG A 134 7.81 -14.05 1.17
C ARG A 134 6.49 -14.32 0.47
N VAL A 135 6.17 -13.59 -0.60
CA VAL A 135 4.96 -13.83 -1.40
C VAL A 135 5.04 -15.19 -2.08
N VAL A 136 6.19 -15.51 -2.69
CA VAL A 136 6.43 -16.81 -3.34
C VAL A 136 6.34 -17.97 -2.35
N ASN A 137 6.96 -17.82 -1.18
CA ASN A 137 6.90 -18.85 -0.13
C ASN A 137 5.48 -19.05 0.40
N GLU A 138 4.75 -17.96 0.67
CA GLU A 138 3.35 -18.05 1.10
C GLU A 138 2.48 -18.76 0.05
N PHE A 139 2.71 -18.52 -1.24
CA PHE A 139 2.00 -19.20 -2.31
C PHE A 139 2.28 -20.71 -2.33
N HIS A 140 3.56 -21.11 -2.32
CA HIS A 140 3.93 -22.53 -2.35
C HIS A 140 3.59 -23.30 -1.07
N GLU A 141 3.48 -22.61 0.06
CA GLU A 141 3.14 -23.25 1.34
C GLU A 141 1.65 -23.48 1.55
N ARG A 142 0.76 -22.95 0.68
CA ARG A 142 -0.68 -23.22 0.69
C ARG A 142 -1.00 -24.46 -0.12
N SER A 143 -1.91 -25.32 0.36
CA SER A 143 -2.33 -26.50 -0.41
C SER A 143 -3.36 -26.19 -1.50
N GLY A 144 -4.01 -25.03 -1.44
CA GLY A 144 -5.05 -24.67 -2.40
C GLY A 144 -5.46 -23.20 -2.32
N ASP A 145 -6.37 -22.83 -3.23
CA ASP A 145 -6.97 -21.49 -3.26
C ASP A 145 -8.24 -21.44 -2.43
N TYR A 146 -8.07 -21.16 -1.14
CA TYR A 146 -9.18 -21.04 -0.19
C TYR A 146 -9.66 -19.59 0.00
N ASN A 147 -9.10 -18.63 -0.73
CA ASN A 147 -9.46 -17.22 -0.58
C ASN A 147 -10.01 -16.65 -1.88
N VAL A 148 -11.25 -16.16 -1.85
CA VAL A 148 -11.77 -15.33 -2.93
C VAL A 148 -11.27 -13.89 -2.76
N GLY A 149 -10.57 -13.37 -3.77
CA GLY A 149 -10.07 -11.99 -3.77
C GLY A 149 -11.19 -10.96 -3.55
N GLY A 150 -10.96 -9.98 -2.67
CA GLY A 150 -11.92 -8.91 -2.39
C GLY A 150 -13.00 -9.25 -1.33
N SER A 151 -13.04 -10.46 -0.79
CA SER A 151 -13.95 -10.81 0.32
C SER A 151 -13.49 -10.16 1.63
N SER A 152 -14.32 -9.28 2.20
CA SER A 152 -14.05 -8.59 3.46
C SER A 152 -14.65 -9.30 4.69
N GLN A 153 -15.48 -10.32 4.48
CA GLN A 153 -16.26 -10.95 5.56
C GLN A 153 -15.59 -12.19 6.15
N GLN A 154 -14.67 -12.83 5.43
CA GLN A 154 -13.97 -14.03 5.91
C GLN A 154 -12.50 -13.74 6.23
N LYS A 155 -12.02 -14.28 7.35
CA LYS A 155 -10.62 -14.13 7.73
C LYS A 155 -9.74 -14.88 6.72
N LEU A 156 -8.75 -14.21 6.14
CA LEU A 156 -7.84 -14.74 5.11
C LEU A 156 -7.17 -16.05 5.52
N MET A 157 -7.30 -17.11 4.73
CA MET A 157 -6.57 -18.37 4.90
C MET A 157 -5.12 -18.17 4.48
N THR A 158 -4.20 -18.21 5.45
CA THR A 158 -2.75 -18.17 5.19
C THR A 158 -2.13 -19.55 5.32
N ALA A 159 -0.94 -19.77 4.78
CA ALA A 159 -0.21 -21.03 4.96
C ALA A 159 -0.04 -21.38 6.45
N TYR A 160 0.24 -20.38 7.30
CA TYR A 160 0.32 -20.57 8.75
C TYR A 160 -1.01 -21.03 9.36
N ARG A 161 -2.14 -20.45 8.94
CA ARG A 161 -3.46 -20.85 9.43
C ARG A 161 -3.82 -22.24 8.96
N GLU A 162 -3.60 -22.55 7.70
CA GLU A 162 -3.88 -23.86 7.11
C GLU A 162 -3.08 -24.97 7.84
N LYS A 163 -1.78 -24.76 8.01
CA LYS A 163 -0.91 -25.68 8.78
C LYS A 163 -1.35 -25.81 10.24
N SER A 164 -1.89 -24.73 10.83
CA SER A 164 -2.44 -24.76 12.18
C SER A 164 -3.75 -25.56 12.23
N LEU A 165 -4.62 -25.40 11.24
CA LEU A 165 -5.85 -26.19 11.12
C LEU A 165 -5.55 -27.67 10.93
N HIS A 166 -4.55 -28.02 10.11
CA HIS A 166 -4.14 -29.41 9.93
C HIS A 166 -3.63 -30.02 11.25
N CYS A 167 -2.83 -29.29 12.03
CA CYS A 167 -2.41 -29.75 13.36
C CYS A 167 -3.60 -29.91 14.33
N ALA A 168 -4.55 -28.98 14.30
CA ALA A 168 -5.76 -29.03 15.12
C ALA A 168 -6.63 -30.24 14.74
N TYR A 169 -6.83 -30.47 13.44
CA TYR A 169 -7.55 -31.63 12.91
C TYR A 169 -6.93 -32.93 13.40
N LEU A 170 -5.61 -33.12 13.27
CA LEU A 170 -4.91 -34.32 13.75
C LEU A 170 -5.01 -34.52 15.27
N MET A 171 -5.00 -33.45 16.06
CA MET A 171 -5.19 -33.54 17.52
C MET A 171 -6.63 -33.88 17.91
N ARG A 172 -7.62 -33.49 17.10
CA ARG A 172 -9.01 -33.90 17.29
C ARG A 172 -9.18 -35.40 17.00
N GLU A 173 -8.58 -35.88 15.89
CA GLU A 173 -8.69 -37.29 15.48
C GLU A 173 -7.90 -38.26 16.38
N HIS A 174 -6.68 -37.89 16.79
CA HIS A 174 -5.77 -38.79 17.53
C HIS A 174 -5.63 -38.44 19.02
N GLY A 175 -6.30 -37.41 19.49
CA GLY A 175 -6.14 -36.88 20.85
C GLY A 175 -4.84 -36.07 21.03
N PRO A 176 -4.36 -35.89 22.28
CA PRO A 176 -3.16 -35.11 22.57
C PRO A 176 -1.90 -35.66 21.87
N LEU A 177 -1.18 -34.81 21.13
CA LEU A 177 -0.03 -35.20 20.33
C LEU A 177 1.24 -34.43 20.70
N SER A 178 2.39 -35.09 20.49
CA SER A 178 3.69 -34.43 20.59
C SER A 178 4.04 -33.67 19.30
N PRO A 179 4.86 -32.59 19.38
CA PRO A 179 5.35 -31.91 18.19
C PRO A 179 6.08 -32.84 17.22
N ARG A 180 6.72 -33.92 17.71
CA ARG A 180 7.37 -34.91 16.86
C ARG A 180 6.34 -35.66 16.02
N LYS A 181 5.33 -36.23 16.66
CA LYS A 181 4.28 -37.00 15.97
C LYS A 181 3.53 -36.15 14.95
N LEU A 182 3.25 -34.89 15.29
CA LEU A 182 2.63 -33.95 14.36
C LEU A 182 3.52 -33.62 13.16
N ARG A 183 4.84 -33.48 13.32
CA ARG A 183 5.76 -33.33 12.17
C ARG A 183 5.70 -34.54 11.26
N ASP A 184 5.68 -35.74 11.83
CA ASP A 184 5.66 -36.97 11.07
C ASP A 184 4.36 -37.12 10.26
N LEU A 185 3.22 -36.73 10.85
CA LEU A 185 1.90 -36.79 10.19
C LEU A 185 1.70 -35.70 9.12
N THR A 186 2.19 -34.48 9.37
CA THR A 186 1.97 -33.33 8.48
C THR A 186 3.09 -33.09 7.47
N ASN A 187 4.22 -33.79 7.62
CA ASN A 187 5.50 -33.49 6.98
C ASN A 187 5.96 -32.01 7.14
N ASN A 188 5.40 -31.29 8.12
CA ASN A 188 5.68 -29.87 8.32
C ASN A 188 6.79 -29.69 9.38
N LYS A 189 8.00 -29.38 8.94
CA LYS A 189 9.16 -29.16 9.83
C LYS A 189 8.95 -28.04 10.86
N ALA A 190 8.06 -27.09 10.61
CA ALA A 190 7.83 -25.90 11.44
C ALA A 190 6.80 -26.09 12.57
N VAL A 191 6.22 -27.29 12.75
CA VAL A 191 5.19 -27.58 13.77
C VAL A 191 5.57 -27.08 15.16
N SER A 192 6.81 -27.30 15.61
CA SER A 192 7.23 -26.85 16.95
C SER A 192 7.12 -25.34 17.11
N SER A 193 7.55 -24.56 16.11
CA SER A 193 7.43 -23.09 16.14
C SER A 193 5.97 -22.66 16.04
N LEU A 194 5.16 -23.37 15.26
CA LEU A 194 3.74 -23.09 15.09
C LEU A 194 3.00 -23.22 16.43
N LEU A 195 3.20 -24.34 17.13
CA LEU A 195 2.59 -24.62 18.43
C LEU A 195 3.10 -23.67 19.54
N GLN A 196 4.35 -23.22 19.46
CA GLN A 196 4.91 -22.25 20.41
C GLN A 196 4.37 -20.84 20.20
N LYS A 197 4.31 -20.37 18.94
CA LYS A 197 3.80 -19.03 18.61
C LYS A 197 2.30 -18.92 18.88
N ASN A 198 1.55 -19.97 18.54
CA ASN A 198 0.13 -20.15 18.86
C ASN A 198 -0.71 -18.87 18.68
N TYR A 199 -0.54 -18.15 17.57
CA TYR A 199 -1.18 -16.83 17.38
C TYR A 199 -2.70 -16.85 17.53
N TYR A 200 -3.33 -17.97 17.19
CA TYR A 200 -4.77 -18.17 17.26
C TYR A 200 -5.26 -18.81 18.56
N ARG A 201 -4.34 -19.19 19.45
CA ARG A 201 -4.63 -19.85 20.74
C ARG A 201 -5.43 -21.15 20.60
N TRP A 202 -5.22 -21.86 19.49
CA TRP A 202 -5.90 -23.14 19.19
C TRP A 202 -5.28 -24.33 19.94
N PHE A 203 -4.09 -24.16 20.51
CA PHE A 203 -3.38 -25.23 21.19
C PHE A 203 -3.14 -24.88 22.66
N VAL A 204 -3.14 -25.91 23.51
CA VAL A 204 -2.72 -25.83 24.91
C VAL A 204 -1.71 -26.93 25.20
N ARG A 205 -0.71 -26.62 26.02
CA ARG A 205 0.25 -27.63 26.48
C ARG A 205 -0.35 -28.36 27.67
N GLN A 206 -0.77 -29.60 27.46
CA GLN A 206 -1.38 -30.44 28.51
C GLN A 206 -0.33 -31.01 29.46
N SER A 207 0.84 -31.40 28.94
CA SER A 207 1.96 -31.87 29.73
C SER A 207 3.31 -31.61 29.03
N ARG A 208 4.42 -32.09 29.59
CA ARG A 208 5.75 -31.82 29.02
C ARG A 208 5.87 -32.41 27.61
N GLY A 209 5.74 -31.55 26.60
CA GLY A 209 5.92 -31.93 25.20
C GLY A 209 4.68 -32.54 24.54
N ILE A 210 3.53 -32.50 25.21
CA ILE A 210 2.23 -32.93 24.68
C ILE A 210 1.29 -31.73 24.58
N TYR A 211 0.67 -31.59 23.42
CA TYR A 211 -0.26 -30.51 23.12
C TYR A 211 -1.64 -31.09 22.82
N HIS A 212 -2.66 -30.33 23.17
CA HIS A 212 -4.05 -30.63 22.89
C HIS A 212 -4.73 -29.40 22.27
N ILE A 213 -5.85 -29.62 21.60
CA ILE A 213 -6.66 -28.56 21.01
C ILE A 213 -7.47 -27.84 22.10
N THR A 214 -7.69 -26.53 21.93
CA THR A 214 -8.55 -25.73 22.80
C THR A 214 -9.96 -25.63 22.23
N PRO A 215 -10.97 -25.18 23.01
CA PRO A 215 -12.30 -24.90 22.47
C PRO A 215 -12.29 -23.92 21.28
N LEU A 216 -11.34 -22.97 21.26
CA LEU A 216 -11.16 -22.07 20.11
C LEU A 216 -10.63 -22.77 18.87
N GLY A 217 -9.78 -23.79 19.05
CA GLY A 217 -9.32 -24.64 17.96
C GLY A 217 -10.44 -25.49 17.39
N GLU A 218 -11.27 -26.08 18.26
CA GLU A 218 -12.44 -26.87 17.83
C GLU A 218 -13.43 -26.00 17.05
N GLN A 219 -13.73 -24.79 17.54
CA GLN A 219 -14.55 -23.84 16.81
C GLN A 219 -13.95 -23.49 15.45
N ALA A 220 -12.64 -23.31 15.36
CA ALA A 220 -11.99 -23.02 14.09
C ALA A 220 -12.10 -24.18 13.09
N LEU A 221 -12.05 -25.44 13.54
CA LEU A 221 -12.28 -26.58 12.64
C LEU A 221 -13.69 -26.55 12.05
N ALA A 222 -14.69 -26.08 12.81
CA ALA A 222 -16.05 -25.86 12.32
C ALA A 222 -16.16 -24.65 11.37
N ASP A 223 -15.50 -23.53 11.69
CA ASP A 223 -15.52 -22.31 10.88
C ASP A 223 -14.85 -22.51 9.50
N TYR A 224 -13.84 -23.38 9.42
CA TYR A 224 -13.06 -23.64 8.21
C TYR A 224 -13.25 -25.06 7.66
N VAL A 225 -14.46 -25.62 7.76
CA VAL A 225 -14.79 -26.96 7.23
C VAL A 225 -14.34 -27.13 5.77
N HIS A 226 -14.56 -26.13 4.92
CA HIS A 226 -14.16 -26.15 3.51
C HIS A 226 -12.65 -26.37 3.28
N VAL A 227 -11.80 -26.05 4.26
CA VAL A 227 -10.36 -26.32 4.21
C VAL A 227 -10.03 -27.67 4.84
N THR A 228 -10.70 -28.05 5.93
CA THR A 228 -10.40 -29.29 6.64
C THR A 228 -10.83 -30.55 5.88
N THR A 229 -11.81 -30.44 4.97
CA THR A 229 -12.17 -31.53 4.05
C THR A 229 -11.00 -32.01 3.20
N ALA A 230 -10.05 -31.12 2.88
CA ALA A 230 -8.85 -31.46 2.11
C ALA A 230 -7.80 -32.25 2.93
N PHE A 231 -7.97 -32.34 4.26
CA PHE A 231 -7.06 -33.07 5.15
C PHE A 231 -7.49 -34.51 5.42
N SER A 232 -8.76 -34.85 5.17
CA SER A 232 -9.19 -36.25 5.22
C SER A 232 -8.42 -37.02 4.15
N PRO A 233 -7.81 -38.17 4.48
CA PRO A 233 -7.32 -39.06 3.44
C PRO A 233 -8.53 -39.41 2.58
N ALA A 234 -8.46 -39.11 1.28
CA ALA A 234 -9.36 -39.72 0.33
C ALA A 234 -9.29 -41.23 0.60
N GLU A 235 -10.43 -41.88 0.84
CA GLU A 235 -10.51 -43.33 0.78
C GLU A 235 -9.86 -43.74 -0.54
N ALA A 236 -8.66 -44.34 -0.45
CA ALA A 236 -8.01 -44.89 -1.62
C ALA A 236 -8.93 -46.00 -2.16
N PRO A 237 -9.28 -46.00 -3.46
CA PRO A 237 -10.09 -47.04 -4.05
C PRO A 237 -9.41 -48.42 -3.97
#